data_AF-A0A2K8N604-F1
#
_entry.id   AF-A0A2K8N604-F1
#
_cell.length_a   1.000
_cell.length_b   1.000
_cell.length_c   1.000
_cell.angle_alpha   90.00
_cell.angle_beta   90.00
_cell.angle_gamma   90.00
#
_symmetry.space_group_name_H-M   'P 1'
#
loop_
_entity.id
_entity.type
_entity.pdbx_description
1 polymer ?
#
loop_
_entity_poly.entity_id
_entity_poly.type
_entity_poly.pdbx_seq_one_letter_code
_entity_poly.pdbx_strand_id
1 'polypeptide(L)' 'MTHLTPEVVRIVRQFKGMTQAELGKTAGISQRMVAYIEAGACRITERMEPKLRQALGIDDQTIREIQKIYQRVTSDSN' A
#
# COMPACT_ATOMS: atom_id res chain seq x y z
N MET A 1 1.57 15.29 5.47
CA MET A 1 1.64 14.18 4.51
C MET A 1 0.79 13.05 5.07
N THR A 2 -0.19 12.56 4.32
CA THR A 2 -0.96 11.36 4.74
C THR A 2 -0.03 10.15 4.66
N HIS A 3 -0.09 9.16 5.55
CA HIS A 3 0.83 8.00 5.48
C HIS A 3 0.20 6.79 4.79
N LEU A 4 1.01 6.02 4.05
CA LEU A 4 0.62 4.72 3.50
C LEU A 4 0.40 3.68 4.60
N THR A 5 -0.65 2.87 4.43
CA THR A 5 -0.94 1.71 5.29
C THR A 5 -0.88 0.41 4.48
N PRO A 6 -0.70 -0.75 5.13
CA PRO A 6 -0.71 -2.07 4.49
C PRO A 6 -1.87 -2.30 3.51
N GLU A 7 -3.06 -1.86 3.91
CA GLU A 7 -4.31 -2.08 3.18
C GLU A 7 -4.34 -1.24 1.91
N VAL A 8 -3.90 0.02 1.98
CA VAL A 8 -3.77 0.89 0.82
C VAL A 8 -2.80 0.29 -0.20
N VAL A 9 -1.63 -0.20 0.25
CA VAL A 9 -0.65 -0.86 -0.63
C VAL A 9 -1.30 -2.02 -1.37
N ARG A 10 -1.96 -2.91 -0.63
CA ARG A 10 -2.60 -4.10 -1.20
C ARG A 10 -3.73 -3.75 -2.17
N ILE A 11 -4.64 -2.84 -1.78
CA ILE A 11 -5.80 -2.44 -2.58
C ILE A 11 -5.33 -1.85 -3.91
N VAL A 12 -4.41 -0.88 -3.87
CA VAL A 12 -3.93 -0.22 -5.09
C VAL A 12 -3.17 -1.20 -5.98
N ARG A 13 -2.31 -2.05 -5.40
CA ARG A 13 -1.59 -3.08 -6.15
C ARG A 13 -2.55 -4.00 -6.90
N GLN A 14 -3.56 -4.52 -6.20
CA GLN A 14 -4.54 -5.43 -6.78
C GLN A 14 -5.41 -4.75 -7.83
N PHE A 15 -5.83 -3.51 -7.59
CA PHE A 15 -6.56 -2.70 -8.58
C PHE A 15 -5.77 -2.50 -9.87
N LYS A 16 -4.44 -2.34 -9.76
CA LYS A 16 -3.52 -2.24 -10.91
C LYS A 16 -3.17 -3.59 -11.55
N GLY A 17 -3.73 -4.71 -11.09
CA GLY A 17 -3.42 -6.05 -11.61
C GLY A 17 -1.98 -6.50 -11.36
N MET A 18 -1.25 -5.85 -10.44
CA MET A 18 0.14 -6.17 -10.16
C MET A 18 0.26 -7.33 -9.18
N THR A 19 1.20 -8.23 -9.41
CA THR A 19 1.69 -9.19 -8.41
C THR A 19 2.55 -8.48 -7.36
N GLN A 20 2.76 -9.12 -6.21
CA GLN A 20 3.70 -8.61 -5.19
C GLN A 20 5.14 -8.55 -5.71
N ALA A 21 5.51 -9.45 -6.63
CA ALA A 21 6.83 -9.47 -7.24
C ALA A 21 7.05 -8.27 -8.17
N GLU A 22 6.03 -7.93 -8.97
CA GLU A 22 6.08 -6.75 -9.84
C GLU A 22 6.13 -5.45 -9.04
N LEU A 23 5.33 -5.32 -7.98
CA LEU A 23 5.42 -4.15 -7.09
C LEU A 23 6.82 -4.05 -6.46
N GLY A 24 7.36 -5.16 -5.97
CA GLY A 24 8.72 -5.20 -5.42
C GLY A 24 9.76 -4.72 -6.43
N LYS A 25 9.70 -5.25 -7.66
CA LYS A 25 10.60 -4.85 -8.75
C LYS A 25 10.50 -3.36 -9.06
N THR A 26 9.29 -2.82 -9.21
CA THR A 26 9.07 -1.40 -9.53
C THR A 26 9.48 -0.47 -8.39
N ALA A 27 9.25 -0.86 -7.13
CA ALA A 27 9.63 -0.08 -5.95
C ALA A 27 11.08 -0.28 -5.51
N GLY A 28 11.83 -1.20 -6.14
CA GLY A 28 13.21 -1.52 -5.74
C GLY A 28 13.31 -2.16 -4.35
N ILE A 29 12.36 -3.04 -4.00
CA ILE A 29 12.35 -3.85 -2.77
C ILE A 29 12.03 -5.32 -3.09
N SER A 30 12.29 -6.25 -2.17
CA SER A 30 12.00 -7.67 -2.43
C SER A 30 10.49 -7.96 -2.41
N GLN A 31 10.06 -8.96 -3.17
CA GLN A 31 8.68 -9.49 -3.10
C GLN A 31 8.30 -9.87 -1.66
N ARG A 32 9.21 -10.50 -0.90
CA ARG A 32 9.00 -10.85 0.51
C ARG A 32 8.70 -9.60 1.36
N MET A 33 9.39 -8.50 1.12
CA MET A 33 9.13 -7.24 1.83
C MET A 33 7.72 -6.73 1.53
N VAL A 34 7.28 -6.76 0.26
CA VAL A 34 5.89 -6.42 -0.11
C VAL A 34 4.89 -7.28 0.65
N ALA A 35 5.11 -8.59 0.70
CA ALA A 35 4.22 -9.50 1.44
C ALA A 35 4.15 -9.17 2.94
N TYR A 36 5.27 -8.85 3.58
CA TYR A 36 5.29 -8.44 4.99
C TYR A 36 4.62 -7.08 5.24
N ILE A 37 4.78 -6.13 4.31
CA ILE A 37 4.07 -4.85 4.37
C ILE A 37 2.56 -5.09 4.31
N GLU A 38 2.08 -5.83 3.32
CA GLU A 38 0.63 -6.08 3.11
C GLU A 38 0.00 -6.89 4.24
N ALA A 39 0.78 -7.71 4.96
CA ALA A 39 0.34 -8.44 6.14
C ALA A 39 0.39 -7.61 7.43
N GLY A 40 0.89 -6.37 7.39
CA GLY A 40 1.13 -5.55 8.59
C GLY A 40 2.31 -6.04 9.45
N ALA A 41 3.07 -7.05 8.99
CA ALA A 41 4.21 -7.62 9.69
C ALA A 41 5.48 -6.76 9.58
N CYS A 42 5.49 -5.75 8.72
CA CYS A 42 6.58 -4.78 8.60
C CYS A 42 6.04 -3.36 8.50
N ARG A 43 6.66 -2.43 9.25
CA ARG A 43 6.34 -1.00 9.19
C ARG A 43 6.89 -0.38 7.91
N ILE A 44 6.07 0.43 7.24
CA ILE A 44 6.53 1.27 6.13
C ILE A 44 7.36 2.43 6.72
N THR A 45 8.64 2.50 6.34
CA THR A 45 9.56 3.54 6.80
C THR A 45 9.50 4.76 5.88
N GLU A 46 9.95 5.91 6.38
CA GLU A 46 10.04 7.16 5.60
C GLU A 46 10.92 7.03 4.33
N ARG A 47 11.89 6.12 4.34
CA ARG A 47 12.72 5.82 3.17
C ARG A 47 12.00 4.94 2.13
N MET A 48 11.07 4.10 2.58
CA MET A 48 10.35 3.15 1.74
C MET A 48 9.06 3.74 1.17
N GLU A 49 8.39 4.60 1.93
CA GLU A 49 7.11 5.19 1.54
C GLU A 49 7.16 5.91 0.19
N PRO A 50 8.17 6.77 -0.11
CA PRO A 50 8.25 7.46 -1.41
C PRO A 50 8.40 6.48 -2.58
N LYS A 51 9.14 5.38 -2.39
CA LYS A 51 9.34 4.34 -3.43
C LYS A 51 8.02 3.62 -3.74
N LEU A 52 7.26 3.29 -2.71
CA LEU A 52 5.94 2.67 -2.86
C LEU A 52 4.96 3.61 -3.53
N ARG A 53 4.93 4.90 -3.14
CA ARG A 53 4.10 5.92 -3.80
C ARG A 53 4.39 6.04 -5.28
N GLN A 54 5.68 6.13 -5.62
CA GLN A 54 6.11 6.24 -7.00
C GLN A 54 5.73 4.98 -7.81
N ALA A 55 6.01 3.80 -7.29
CA ALA A 55 5.68 2.53 -7.95
C ALA A 55 4.17 2.33 -8.12
N LEU A 56 3.38 2.74 -7.11
CA LEU A 56 1.93 2.67 -7.15
C LEU A 56 1.30 3.85 -7.89
N GLY A 57 2.04 4.91 -8.20
CA GLY A 57 1.54 6.11 -8.87
C GLY A 57 0.36 6.75 -8.13
N ILE A 58 0.47 6.90 -6.80
CA ILE A 58 -0.59 7.46 -5.95
C ILE A 58 -0.09 8.65 -5.14
N ASP A 59 -1.02 9.57 -4.86
CA ASP A 59 -0.79 10.78 -4.10
C ASP A 59 -1.54 10.76 -2.75
N ASP A 60 -1.37 11.84 -2.00
CA ASP A 60 -1.99 12.02 -0.69
C ASP A 60 -3.53 11.99 -0.75
N GLN A 61 -4.14 12.45 -1.85
CA GLN A 61 -5.59 12.47 -1.99
C GLN A 61 -6.14 11.05 -2.14
N THR A 62 -5.54 10.28 -3.04
CA THR A 62 -5.91 8.87 -3.27
C THR A 62 -5.80 8.05 -1.99
N ILE A 63 -4.72 8.23 -1.22
CA ILE A 63 -4.51 7.52 0.06
C ILE A 63 -5.65 7.83 1.04
N ARG A 64 -6.01 9.10 1.20
CA ARG A 64 -7.09 9.51 2.12
C ARG A 64 -8.44 8.93 1.74
N GLU A 65 -8.75 8.89 0.45
CA GLU A 65 -10.02 8.35 -0.04
C GLU A 65 -10.12 6.84 0.22
N ILE A 66 -9.06 6.08 -0.10
CA ILE A 66 -9.01 4.64 0.16
C ILE A 66 -9.12 4.36 1.66
N GLN A 67 -8.42 5.11 2.51
CA GLN A 67 -8.51 4.95 3.97
C GLN A 67 -9.93 5.18 4.50
N LYS A 68 -10.61 6.24 4.04
CA LYS A 68 -12.01 6.52 4.42
C LYS A 68 -12.95 5.41 4.00
N ILE A 69 -12.79 4.89 2.77
CA ILE A 69 -13.61 3.79 2.26
C ILE A 69 -13.34 2.52 3.07
N TYR A 70 -12.07 2.18 3.28
CA TYR A 70 -11.67 1.00 4.04
C TYR A 70 -12.25 1.03 5.45
N GLN A 71 -12.07 2.14 6.17
CA GLN A 71 -12.60 2.33 7.52
C GLN A 71 -14.12 2.13 7.59
N ARG A 72 -14.90 2.70 6.66
CA ARG A 72 -16.36 2.50 6.61
C ARG A 72 -16.71 1.03 6.44
N VAL A 73 -16.13 0.37 5.43
CA VAL A 73 -16.41 -1.05 5.13
C VAL A 73 -16.05 -1.97 6.30
N THR A 74 -14.92 -1.74 6.98
CA THR A 74 -14.52 -2.57 8.12
C THR A 74 -15.24 -2.23 9.42
N SER A 75 -15.70 -0.99 9.60
CA SER A 75 -16.46 -0.61 10.81
C SER A 75 -17.88 -1.16 10.80
N ASP A 76 -18.46 -1.35 9.61
CA ASP A 76 -19.78 -1.97 9.43
C ASP A 76 -19.75 -3.51 9.59
N SER A 77 -18.56 -4.09 9.77
CA SER A 77 -18.34 -5.55 9.89
C SER A 77 -18.12 -6.04 11.34
N ASN A 78 -18.24 -5.16 12.34
CA ASN A 78 -18.17 -5.46 13.78
C ASN A 78 -19.43 -4.96 14.47
#